data_AF-V8CE27-F1
#
_entry.id   AF-V8CE27-F1
#
_cell.length_a   1.000
_cell.length_b   1.000
_cell.length_c   1.000
_cell.angle_alpha   90.00
_cell.angle_beta   90.00
_cell.angle_gamma   90.00
#
_symmetry.space_group_name_H-M   'P 1'
#
loop_
_entity.id
_entity.type
_entity.pdbx_description
1 polymer ?
#
loop_
_entity_poly.entity_id
_entity_poly.type
_entity_poly.pdbx_seq_one_letter_code
_entity_poly.pdbx_strand_id
1 'polypeptide(L)'
;MTSILAIVYLMDIVGRITTFAIICAIIFSIIAGFAGVQVLSIKFDEKSPDITEQDKKIVGNIFKISSTLLAISIFFAIFTPTQFFLTALAGFKAGNMIVEQPKINIILDKTYKILENKLDELLVESDKKIEQGDVK
;
A
#
# COMPACT_ATOMS: atom_id res chain seq x y z
N MET A 1 4.05 23.84 3.66
CA MET A 1 2.74 23.31 4.14
C MET A 1 1.91 22.69 3.04
N THR A 2 1.69 23.36 1.90
CA THR A 2 0.84 22.87 0.78
C THR A 2 1.24 21.50 0.22
N SER A 3 2.54 21.17 0.13
CA SER A 3 2.97 19.91 -0.48
C SER A 3 2.78 18.66 0.40
N ILE A 4 2.83 18.79 1.73
CA ILE A 4 2.58 17.65 2.64
C ILE A 4 1.09 17.33 2.63
N LEU A 5 0.24 18.37 2.65
CA LEU A 5 -1.20 18.23 2.49
C LEU A 5 -1.56 17.53 1.17
N ALA A 6 -0.88 17.88 0.07
CA ALA A 6 -1.08 17.22 -1.22
C ALA A 6 -0.71 15.73 -1.20
N ILE A 7 0.38 15.33 -0.50
CA ILE A 7 0.78 13.92 -0.37
C ILE A 7 -0.24 13.14 0.48
N VAL A 8 -0.74 13.74 1.57
CA VAL A 8 -1.78 13.13 2.41
C VAL A 8 -3.09 12.94 1.64
N TYR A 9 -3.48 13.92 0.81
CA TYR A 9 -4.64 13.80 -0.07
C TYR A 9 -4.47 12.69 -1.11
N LEU A 10 -3.27 12.60 -1.71
CA LEU A 10 -2.93 11.54 -2.65
C LEU A 10 -3.03 10.16 -1.99
N MET A 11 -2.61 10.04 -0.73
CA MET A 11 -2.70 8.80 0.03
C MET A 11 -4.15 8.35 0.27
N ASP A 12 -5.06 9.28 0.59
CA ASP A 12 -6.50 8.97 0.73
C ASP A 12 -7.11 8.55 -0.61
N ILE A 13 -6.79 9.26 -1.68
CA ILE A 13 -7.27 8.93 -3.04
C ILE A 13 -6.78 7.54 -3.48
N VAL A 14 -5.50 7.23 -3.29
CA VAL A 14 -4.91 5.93 -3.63
C VAL A 14 -5.57 4.81 -2.82
N GLY A 15 -5.84 5.03 -1.52
CA GLY A 15 -6.56 4.05 -0.70
C GLY A 15 -7.96 3.78 -1.21
N ARG A 16 -8.71 4.82 -1.59
CA ARG A 16 -10.06 4.70 -2.15
C ARG A 16 -10.07 4.00 -3.50
N ILE A 17 -9.14 4.31 -4.40
CA ILE A 17 -9.01 3.64 -5.71
C ILE A 17 -8.71 2.16 -5.52
N THR A 18 -7.80 1.83 -4.60
CA THR A 18 -7.43 0.43 -4.31
C THR A 18 -8.63 -0.34 -3.74
N THR A 19 -9.37 0.27 -2.81
CA THR A 19 -10.57 -0.34 -2.22
C THR A 19 -11.65 -0.56 -3.27
N PHE A 20 -11.89 0.43 -4.15
CA PHE A 20 -12.82 0.33 -5.26
C PHE A 20 -12.43 -0.80 -6.24
N ALA A 21 -11.15 -0.90 -6.60
CA ALA A 21 -10.65 -1.95 -7.47
C ALA A 21 -10.87 -3.36 -6.88
N ILE A 22 -10.64 -3.54 -5.58
CA ILE A 22 -10.90 -4.82 -4.89
C ILE A 22 -12.39 -5.16 -4.91
N ILE A 23 -13.26 -4.20 -4.61
CA ILE A 23 -14.72 -4.41 -4.64
C ILE A 23 -15.17 -4.80 -6.06
N CYS A 24 -14.69 -4.11 -7.08
CA CYS A 24 -14.97 -4.46 -8.47
C CYS A 24 -14.49 -5.87 -8.80
N ALA A 25 -13.27 -6.24 -8.42
CA ALA A 25 -12.72 -7.58 -8.66
C ALA A 25 -13.58 -8.68 -8.00
N ILE A 26 -14.07 -8.46 -6.77
CA ILE A 26 -14.96 -9.40 -6.08
C ILE A 26 -16.28 -9.56 -6.84
N ILE A 27 -16.93 -8.46 -7.21
CA ILE A 27 -18.20 -8.48 -7.94
C ILE A 27 -18.03 -9.21 -9.28
N PHE A 28 -16.95 -8.92 -10.01
CA PHE A 28 -16.66 -9.59 -11.28
C PHE A 28 -16.37 -11.08 -11.13
N SER A 29 -15.66 -11.49 -10.06
CA SER A 29 -15.43 -12.90 -9.77
C SER A 29 -16.74 -13.65 -9.51
N ILE A 30 -17.70 -13.01 -8.83
CA ILE A 30 -19.03 -13.60 -8.57
C ILE A 30 -19.83 -13.72 -9.88
N ILE A 31 -19.86 -12.67 -10.70
CA ILE A 31 -20.58 -12.67 -11.99
C ILE A 31 -19.98 -13.71 -12.95
N ALA A 32 -18.66 -13.76 -13.07
CA ALA A 32 -17.96 -14.73 -13.90
C ALA A 32 -18.18 -16.16 -13.39
N GLY A 33 -18.17 -16.38 -12.07
CA GLY A 33 -18.50 -17.66 -11.45
C GLY A 33 -19.93 -18.09 -11.77
N PHE A 34 -20.90 -17.19 -11.66
CA PHE A 34 -22.31 -17.49 -11.96
C PHE A 34 -22.52 -17.81 -13.44
N ALA A 35 -21.91 -17.05 -14.35
CA ALA A 35 -21.94 -17.34 -15.78
C ALA A 35 -21.26 -18.69 -16.10
N GLY A 36 -20.15 -19.01 -15.44
CA GLY A 36 -19.47 -20.28 -15.58
C GLY A 36 -20.32 -21.47 -15.11
N VAL A 37 -21.01 -21.33 -13.98
CA VAL A 37 -21.95 -22.36 -13.47
C VAL A 37 -23.10 -22.57 -14.44
N GLN A 38 -23.72 -21.50 -14.95
CA GLN A 38 -24.79 -21.60 -15.96
C GLN A 38 -24.32 -22.34 -17.22
N VAL A 39 -23.13 -22.02 -17.74
CA VAL A 39 -22.56 -22.68 -18.93
C VAL A 39 -22.23 -24.16 -18.66
N LEU A 40 -21.73 -24.48 -17.45
CA LEU A 40 -21.48 -25.86 -17.05
C LEU A 40 -22.79 -26.64 -16.88
N SER A 41 -23.80 -26.06 -16.23
CA SER A 41 -25.12 -26.68 -16.07
C SER A 41 -25.79 -26.97 -17.42
N ILE A 42 -25.66 -26.08 -18.41
CA ILE A 42 -26.17 -26.30 -19.78
C ILE A 42 -25.39 -27.42 -20.49
N LYS A 43 -24.08 -27.56 -20.24
CA LYS A 43 -23.27 -28.64 -20.84
C LYS A 43 -23.55 -30.03 -20.24
N PHE A 44 -24.02 -30.09 -18.99
CA PHE A 44 -24.31 -31.34 -18.29
C PHE A 44 -25.78 -31.78 -18.38
N ASP A 45 -26.67 -30.93 -18.89
CA ASP A 45 -28.07 -31.28 -19.17
C ASP A 45 -28.21 -31.72 -20.64
N GLU A 46 -28.22 -33.03 -20.87
CA GLU A 46 -28.27 -33.67 -22.20
C GLU A 46 -29.60 -33.39 -22.95
N LYS A 47 -30.56 -32.71 -22.30
CA LYS A 47 -31.82 -32.23 -22.86
C LYS A 47 -32.09 -30.78 -22.46
N SER A 48 -31.49 -29.80 -23.15
CA SER A 48 -32.08 -28.47 -23.50
C SER A 48 -30.97 -27.45 -23.81
N PRO A 49 -31.34 -26.29 -24.39
CA PRO A 49 -31.76 -26.02 -25.75
C PRO A 49 -30.58 -25.44 -26.55
N ASP A 50 -30.76 -25.26 -27.86
CA ASP A 50 -29.81 -24.52 -28.71
C ASP A 50 -29.42 -23.19 -28.04
N ILE A 51 -28.14 -23.02 -27.71
CA ILE A 51 -27.60 -21.76 -27.18
C ILE A 51 -27.81 -20.72 -28.29
N THR A 52 -28.81 -19.86 -28.12
CA THR A 52 -29.17 -18.83 -29.10
C THR A 52 -27.93 -17.96 -29.37
N GLU A 53 -27.71 -17.55 -30.62
CA GLU A 53 -26.57 -16.68 -30.99
C GLU A 53 -26.43 -15.43 -30.10
N GLN A 54 -27.56 -14.96 -29.54
CA GLN A 54 -27.60 -13.87 -28.56
C GLN A 54 -26.86 -14.20 -27.25
N ASP A 55 -27.00 -15.41 -26.71
CA ASP A 55 -26.36 -15.80 -25.44
C ASP A 55 -24.84 -15.87 -25.60
N LYS A 56 -24.36 -16.39 -26.74
CA LYS A 56 -22.92 -16.36 -27.08
C LYS A 56 -22.39 -14.94 -27.19
N LYS A 57 -23.17 -14.02 -27.75
CA LYS A 57 -22.81 -12.61 -27.91
C LYS A 57 -22.77 -11.88 -26.57
N ILE A 58 -23.71 -12.17 -25.68
CA ILE A 58 -23.76 -11.61 -24.32
C ILE A 58 -22.56 -12.10 -23.50
N VAL A 59 -22.27 -13.40 -23.49
CA VAL A 59 -21.10 -13.97 -22.80
C VAL A 59 -19.79 -13.40 -23.35
N GLY A 60 -19.66 -13.29 -24.68
CA GLY A 60 -18.49 -12.70 -25.31
C GLY A 60 -18.27 -11.22 -24.94
N ASN A 61 -19.36 -10.44 -24.84
CA ASN A 61 -19.28 -9.05 -24.39
C ASN A 61 -18.90 -8.94 -22.91
N ILE A 62 -19.47 -9.78 -22.05
CA ILE A 62 -19.12 -9.82 -20.62
C ILE A 62 -17.64 -10.17 -20.45
N PHE A 63 -17.13 -11.13 -21.23
CA PHE A 63 -15.72 -11.51 -21.19
C PHE A 63 -14.78 -10.40 -21.68
N LYS A 64 -15.15 -9.67 -22.74
CA LYS A 64 -14.37 -8.51 -23.21
C LYS A 64 -14.32 -7.39 -22.18
N ILE A 65 -15.47 -7.05 -21.58
CA ILE A 65 -15.57 -6.01 -20.57
C ILE A 65 -14.77 -6.40 -19.33
N SER A 66 -14.89 -7.65 -18.87
CA SER A 66 -14.14 -8.13 -17.70
C SER A 66 -12.64 -8.18 -17.96
N SER A 67 -12.20 -8.63 -19.14
CA SER A 67 -10.78 -8.63 -19.52
C SER A 67 -10.21 -7.21 -19.60
N THR A 68 -10.97 -6.26 -20.14
CA THR A 68 -10.56 -4.85 -20.22
C THR A 68 -10.45 -4.23 -18.82
N LEU A 69 -11.42 -4.48 -17.94
CA LEU A 69 -11.35 -4.00 -16.55
C LEU A 69 -10.20 -4.61 -15.77
N LEU A 70 -9.93 -5.90 -15.98
CA LEU A 70 -8.80 -6.59 -15.34
C LEU A 70 -7.47 -5.96 -15.78
N ALA A 71 -7.31 -5.69 -17.08
CA ALA A 71 -6.12 -5.03 -17.62
C ALA A 71 -5.93 -3.62 -17.02
N ILE A 72 -7.01 -2.84 -16.92
CA ILE A 72 -6.99 -1.51 -16.27
C ILE A 72 -6.60 -1.64 -14.79
N SER A 73 -7.15 -2.62 -14.08
CA SER A 73 -6.86 -2.84 -12.67
C SER A 73 -5.39 -3.23 -12.43
N ILE A 74 -4.82 -4.07 -13.30
CA ILE A 74 -3.39 -4.44 -13.27
C ILE A 74 -2.52 -3.23 -13.58
N PHE A 75 -2.90 -2.42 -14.57
CA PHE A 75 -2.19 -1.19 -14.91
C PHE A 75 -2.12 -0.24 -13.70
N PHE A 76 -3.25 0.01 -13.04
CA PHE A 76 -3.25 0.81 -11.81
C PHE A 76 -2.46 0.15 -10.68
N ALA A 77 -2.49 -1.16 -10.51
CA ALA A 77 -1.69 -1.83 -9.48
C ALA A 77 -0.18 -1.67 -9.67
N ILE A 78 0.31 -1.64 -10.92
CA ILE A 78 1.74 -1.48 -11.23
C ILE A 78 2.18 -0.02 -11.11
N PHE A 79 1.38 0.91 -11.64
CA PHE A 79 1.76 2.32 -11.75
C PHE A 79 1.34 3.18 -10.56
N THR A 80 0.45 2.70 -9.69
CA THR A 80 0.03 3.47 -8.52
C THR A 80 1.00 3.22 -7.36
N PRO A 81 1.69 4.25 -6.85
CA PRO A 81 2.55 4.09 -5.69
C PRO A 81 1.74 3.61 -4.48
N THR A 82 2.30 2.71 -3.70
CA THR A 82 1.63 2.17 -2.51
C THR A 82 1.44 3.26 -1.46
N GLN A 83 0.42 3.10 -0.60
CA GLN A 83 0.21 4.02 0.53
C GLN A 83 1.45 4.11 1.42
N PHE A 84 2.17 2.99 1.60
CA PHE A 84 3.42 2.97 2.36
C PHE A 84 4.49 3.89 1.75
N PHE A 85 4.66 3.86 0.42
CA PHE A 85 5.60 4.73 -0.28
C PHE A 85 5.24 6.21 -0.11
N LEU A 86 3.95 6.56 -0.21
CA LEU A 86 3.48 7.94 -0.01
C LEU A 86 3.67 8.41 1.44
N THR A 87 3.42 7.54 2.43
CA THR A 87 3.68 7.83 3.85
C THR A 87 5.16 8.08 4.12
N ALA A 88 6.05 7.24 3.57
CA ALA A 88 7.49 7.43 3.69
C ALA A 88 7.94 8.77 3.07
N LEU A 89 7.37 9.14 1.91
CA LEU A 89 7.67 10.41 1.25
C LEU A 89 7.19 11.63 2.06
N ALA A 90 6.01 11.52 2.67
CA ALA A 90 5.48 12.55 3.57
C ALA A 90 6.36 12.71 4.82
N GLY A 91 6.76 11.59 5.43
CA GLY A 91 7.64 11.57 6.60
C GLY A 91 9.03 12.15 6.30
N PHE A 92 9.64 11.75 5.18
CA PHE A 92 10.91 12.30 4.72
C PHE A 92 10.82 13.83 4.52
N LYS A 93 9.78 14.30 3.84
CA LYS A 93 9.59 15.73 3.57
C LYS A 93 9.33 16.53 4.85
N ALA A 94 8.56 15.99 5.79
CA ALA A 94 8.33 16.61 7.08
C ALA A 94 9.62 16.67 7.91
N GLY A 95 10.39 15.58 7.95
CA GLY A 95 11.70 15.52 8.62
C GLY A 95 12.69 16.54 8.04
N ASN A 96 12.78 16.65 6.72
CA ASN A 96 13.66 17.62 6.08
C ASN A 96 13.26 19.06 6.43
N MET A 97 11.96 19.37 6.44
CA MET A 97 11.47 20.70 6.86
C MET A 97 11.80 21.02 8.32
N ILE A 98 11.86 20.02 9.20
CA ILE A 98 12.20 20.18 10.62
C ILE A 98 13.71 20.41 10.79
N VAL A 99 14.54 19.64 10.09
CA VAL A 99 16.01 19.76 10.13
C VAL A 99 16.48 21.08 9.51
N GLU A 100 15.84 21.52 8.43
CA GLU A 100 16.14 22.79 7.78
C GLU A 100 15.74 24.01 8.64
N GLN A 101 14.98 23.84 9.73
CA GLN A 101 14.71 24.96 10.63
C GLN A 101 15.95 25.25 11.49
N PRO A 102 16.53 26.46 11.40
CA PRO A 102 17.78 26.79 12.09
C PRO A 102 17.65 26.67 13.62
N LYS A 103 16.47 26.95 14.18
CA LYS A 103 16.22 26.81 15.62
C LYS A 103 16.21 25.35 16.07
N ILE A 104 15.66 24.45 15.25
CA ILE A 104 15.54 23.03 15.59
C ILE A 104 16.89 22.33 15.38
N ASN A 105 17.65 22.72 14.36
CA ASN A 105 19.00 22.19 14.15
C ASN A 105 19.93 22.48 15.34
N ILE A 106 19.87 23.69 15.91
CA ILE A 106 20.63 24.05 17.12
C ILE A 106 20.20 23.22 18.34
N ILE A 107 18.90 22.91 18.45
CA ILE A 107 18.38 22.06 19.53
C ILE A 107 18.84 20.62 19.33
N LEU A 108 18.75 20.09 18.11
CA LEU A 108 19.23 18.75 17.74
C LEU A 108 20.71 18.59 18.02
N ASP A 109 21.56 19.54 17.61
CA ASP A 109 23.00 19.53 17.91
C ASP A 109 23.29 19.50 19.41
N LYS A 110 22.54 20.29 20.20
CA LYS A 110 22.68 20.27 21.66
C LYS A 110 22.21 18.96 22.27
N THR A 111 21.11 18.40 21.77
CA THR A 111 20.60 17.10 22.22
C THR A 111 21.58 15.98 21.88
N TYR A 112 22.17 15.98 20.68
CA TYR A 112 23.21 15.03 20.30
C TYR A 112 24.43 15.13 21.20
N LYS A 113 24.93 16.35 21.48
CA LYS A 113 26.05 16.54 22.42
C LYS A 113 25.74 16.06 23.84
N ILE A 114 24.51 16.26 24.33
CA ILE A 114 24.09 15.76 25.65
C ILE A 114 24.04 14.23 25.64
N LEU A 115 23.56 13.63 24.55
CA LEU A 115 23.48 12.18 24.40
C LEU A 115 24.88 11.56 24.32
N GLU A 116 25.78 12.18 23.57
CA GLU A 116 27.18 11.77 23.43
C GLU A 116 27.90 11.85 24.79
N ASN A 117 27.79 12.98 25.50
CA ASN A 117 28.36 13.11 26.85
C ASN A 117 27.80 12.08 27.84
N LYS A 118 26.51 11.74 27.76
CA LYS A 118 25.94 10.69 28.60
C LYS A 118 26.40 9.29 28.20
N LEU A 119 26.61 9.05 26.91
CA LEU A 119 27.14 7.80 26.42
C LEU A 119 28.59 7.62 26.88
N ASP A 120 29.40 8.68 26.81
CA ASP A 120 30.77 8.70 27.33
C ASP A 120 30.82 8.54 28.84
N GLU A 121 29.94 9.19 29.60
CA GLU A 121 29.81 8.97 31.05
C GLU A 121 29.52 7.52 31.37
N LEU A 122 28.57 6.89 30.66
CA LEU A 122 28.20 5.49 30.88
C LEU A 122 29.32 4.54 30.48
N LEU A 123 30.04 4.81 29.39
CA LEU A 123 31.20 4.03 28.96
C LEU A 123 32.35 4.12 29.97
N VAL A 124 32.67 5.32 30.45
CA VAL A 124 33.69 5.54 31.49
C VAL A 124 33.27 4.92 32.82
N GLU A 125 31.99 4.95 33.17
CA GLU A 125 31.47 4.31 34.38
C GLU A 125 31.50 2.77 34.25
N SER A 126 31.20 2.24 33.06
CA SER A 126 31.34 0.82 32.73
C SER A 126 32.79 0.36 32.79
N ASP A 127 33.74 1.10 32.20
CA ASP A 127 35.16 0.77 32.23
C ASP A 127 35.72 0.81 33.67
N LYS A 128 35.28 1.77 34.48
CA LYS A 128 35.64 1.83 35.92
C LYS A 128 35.05 0.67 36.73
N LYS A 129 33.84 0.20 36.40
CA LYS A 129 33.24 -0.99 37.04
C LYS A 129 33.96 -2.28 36.65
N ILE A 130 34.51 -2.35 35.44
CA ILE A 130 35.33 -3.48 34.97
C ILE A 130 36.70 -3.49 35.67
N GLU A 131 37.34 -2.34 35.88
CA GLU A 131 38.62 -2.25 36.60
C GLU A 131 38.50 -2.45 38.12
N GLN A 132 37.34 -2.19 38.73
CA GLN A 132 37.10 -2.39 40.17
C GLN A 132 36.67 -3.82 40.56
N GLY A 133 36.55 -4.74 39.60
CA GLY A 133 36.33 -6.16 39.90
C GLY A 133 34.99 -6.47 40.58
N ASP A 134 33.95 -5.67 40.35
CA ASP A 134 32.59 -5.98 40.81
C ASP A 134 31.81 -6.68 39.67
N VAL A 135 32.29 -7.86 39.31
CA VAL A 135 31.48 -8.88 38.64
C VAL A 135 31.02 -9.84 39.72
N LYS A 136 29.79 -9.63 40.20
CA LYS A 136 28.98 -10.67 40.83
C LYS A 136 27.92 -11.15 39.86
#